data_AF-A0A6J1QZ23-F1
#
_entry.id   AF-A0A6J1QZ23-F1
#
_cell.length_a   1.000
_cell.length_b   1.000
_cell.length_c   1.000
_cell.angle_alpha   90.00
_cell.angle_beta   90.00
_cell.angle_gamma   90.00
#
_symmetry.space_group_name_H-M   'P 1'
#
loop_
_entity.id
_entity.type
_entity.pdbx_description
1 polymer ?
#
loop_
_entity_poly.entity_id
_entity_poly.type
_entity_poly.pdbx_seq_one_letter_code
_entity_poly.pdbx_strand_id
1 'polypeptide(L)'
;MKSTLLAFLIIMTFSKGRLQGISSFLQNEFLKFLFPKDPGLVRVRRMDRAEEINSGKILDFIGLIERYNYPAEEHNVTTEDGYNLKVHRIPGSPLLDGKKKKEIVFMQHALLASSDSWVLRGPSKDLGTYLR
;
A
#
# COMPACT_ATOMS: atom_id res chain seq x y z
N MET A 1 10.93 8.35 -25.17
CA MET A 1 12.33 7.90 -24.94
C MET A 1 12.66 7.59 -23.48
N LYS A 2 12.09 8.28 -22.47
CA LYS A 2 12.38 8.01 -21.04
C LYS A 2 11.71 6.71 -20.50
N SER A 3 10.49 6.41 -20.95
CA SER A 3 9.70 5.23 -20.51
C SER A 3 10.26 3.89 -21.04
N THR A 4 10.76 3.85 -22.27
CA THR A 4 11.38 2.66 -22.86
C THR A 4 12.70 2.31 -22.17
N LEU A 5 13.47 3.32 -21.76
CA LEU A 5 14.72 3.12 -21.01
C LEU A 5 14.48 2.48 -19.64
N LEU A 6 13.38 2.87 -18.98
CA LEU A 6 12.99 2.34 -17.67
C LEU A 6 12.58 0.86 -17.75
N ALA A 7 11.80 0.50 -18.78
CA ALA A 7 11.42 -0.89 -19.02
C ALA A 7 12.65 -1.78 -19.30
N PHE A 8 13.61 -1.28 -20.08
CA PHE A 8 14.88 -1.98 -20.33
C PHE A 8 15.75 -2.13 -19.07
N LEU A 9 15.77 -1.11 -18.20
CA LEU A 9 16.49 -1.17 -16.92
C LEU A 9 15.91 -2.24 -15.98
N ILE A 10 14.58 -2.32 -15.91
CA ILE A 10 13.87 -3.35 -15.13
C ILE A 10 14.24 -4.75 -15.67
N ILE A 11 14.13 -4.98 -16.98
CA ILE A 11 14.46 -6.27 -17.61
C ILE A 11 15.93 -6.67 -17.38
N MET A 12 16.87 -5.71 -17.45
CA MET A 12 18.30 -5.96 -17.20
C MET A 12 18.59 -6.34 -15.74
N THR A 13 17.88 -5.76 -14.77
CA THR A 13 18.07 -6.10 -13.35
C THR A 13 17.58 -7.50 -12.98
N PHE A 14 16.55 -8.02 -13.65
CA PHE A 14 16.07 -9.39 -13.44
C PHE A 14 16.91 -10.44 -14.20
N SER A 15 17.58 -10.06 -15.29
CA SER A 15 18.39 -10.96 -16.11
C SER A 15 19.74 -11.35 -15.49
N LYS A 16 20.31 -10.54 -14.59
CA LYS A 16 21.61 -10.80 -13.96
C LYS A 16 21.49 -10.82 -12.44
N GLY A 17 21.26 -12.02 -11.90
CA GLY A 17 21.46 -12.30 -10.49
C GLY A 17 22.88 -11.92 -10.06
N ARG A 18 22.98 -11.10 -9.02
CA ARG A 18 24.18 -10.46 -8.42
C ARG A 18 24.59 -9.13 -9.05
N LEU A 19 24.16 -8.04 -8.39
CA LEU A 19 24.95 -6.83 -8.17
C LEU A 19 24.44 -6.15 -6.89
N GLN A 20 25.05 -6.48 -5.75
CA GLN A 20 24.70 -5.99 -4.41
C GLN A 20 24.94 -4.46 -4.21
N GLY A 21 25.58 -3.77 -5.16
CA GLY A 21 25.90 -2.33 -5.06
C GLY A 21 25.00 -1.38 -5.86
N ILE A 22 24.36 -1.84 -6.93
CA ILE A 22 23.43 -1.01 -7.74
C ILE A 22 22.03 -0.99 -7.12
N SER A 23 21.71 -2.01 -6.32
CA SER A 23 20.42 -2.25 -5.68
C SER A 23 19.92 -1.04 -4.88
N SER A 24 20.70 -0.54 -3.91
CA SER A 24 20.20 0.47 -2.95
C SER A 24 20.02 1.85 -3.59
N PHE A 25 20.92 2.26 -4.49
CA PHE A 25 20.80 3.56 -5.18
C PHE A 25 19.61 3.57 -6.14
N LEU A 26 19.49 2.56 -7.01
CA LEU A 26 18.34 2.48 -7.93
C LEU A 26 17.03 2.24 -7.17
N GLN A 27 17.02 1.45 -6.09
CA GLN A 27 15.84 1.31 -5.24
C GLN A 27 15.41 2.65 -4.66
N ASN A 28 16.34 3.45 -4.14
CA ASN A 28 16.01 4.74 -3.56
C ASN A 28 15.53 5.76 -4.60
N GLU A 29 16.18 5.85 -5.76
CA GLU A 29 15.74 6.76 -6.83
C GLU A 29 14.43 6.30 -7.47
N PHE A 30 14.24 4.99 -7.66
CA PHE A 30 12.98 4.43 -8.13
C PHE A 30 11.83 4.68 -7.14
N LEU A 31 12.07 4.49 -5.83
CA LEU A 31 11.08 4.77 -4.80
C LEU A 31 10.76 6.26 -4.71
N LYS A 32 11.76 7.15 -4.85
CA LYS A 32 11.51 8.60 -4.91
C LYS A 32 10.72 9.01 -6.14
N PHE A 33 10.98 8.37 -7.29
CA PHE A 33 10.26 8.62 -8.53
C PHE A 33 8.78 8.21 -8.42
N LEU A 34 8.50 7.04 -7.84
CA LEU A 34 7.13 6.58 -7.66
C LEU A 34 6.42 7.27 -6.48
N PHE A 35 7.17 7.62 -5.42
CA PHE A 35 6.63 8.11 -4.16
C PHE A 35 7.40 9.34 -3.67
N PRO A 36 6.94 10.55 -4.05
CA PRO A 36 7.46 11.80 -3.51
C PRO A 36 7.35 11.82 -1.98
N LYS A 37 8.31 12.48 -1.32
CA LYS A 37 8.35 12.56 0.16
C LYS A 37 7.15 13.29 0.77
N ASP A 38 6.56 14.22 0.03
CA ASP A 38 5.33 14.90 0.41
C ASP A 38 4.28 14.65 -0.69
N PRO A 39 3.44 13.62 -0.53
CA PRO A 39 2.42 13.29 -1.53
C PRO A 39 1.20 14.21 -1.44
N GLY A 40 1.15 15.18 -0.51
CA GLY A 40 -0.08 15.94 -0.26
C GLY A 40 -1.22 15.04 0.23
N LEU A 41 -0.93 14.10 1.13
CA LEU A 41 -1.90 13.15 1.68
C LEU A 41 -3.03 13.87 2.42
N VAL A 42 -4.26 13.75 1.91
CA VAL A 42 -5.47 14.26 2.59
C VAL A 42 -6.34 13.08 3.00
N ARG A 43 -6.57 12.93 4.31
CA ARG A 43 -7.51 11.91 4.82
C ARG A 43 -8.93 12.24 4.38
N VAL A 44 -9.56 11.30 3.66
CA VAL A 44 -10.91 11.48 3.10
C VAL A 44 -11.97 10.87 4.00
N ARG A 45 -11.68 9.69 4.57
CA ARG A 45 -12.63 8.95 5.41
C ARG A 45 -12.17 8.91 6.87
N ARG A 46 -13.09 9.22 7.78
CA ARG A 46 -12.92 8.97 9.23
C ARG A 46 -13.42 7.56 9.51
N MET A 47 -12.78 6.85 10.44
CA MET A 47 -13.30 5.58 10.96
C MET A 47 -14.65 5.85 11.64
N ASP A 48 -15.74 5.54 10.95
CA ASP A 48 -17.03 5.29 11.55
C ASP A 48 -17.07 3.86 12.11
N ARG A 49 -17.85 3.63 13.16
CA ARG A 49 -17.92 2.32 13.83
C ARG A 49 -18.43 1.30 12.82
N ALA A 50 -17.74 0.16 12.70
CA ALA A 50 -18.16 -0.93 11.83
C ALA A 50 -19.64 -1.27 12.07
N GLU A 51 -20.51 -0.96 11.10
CA GLU A 51 -21.87 -1.44 11.08
C GLU A 51 -21.83 -2.98 11.01
N GLU A 52 -22.67 -3.68 11.77
CA GLU A 52 -22.75 -5.15 11.69
C GLU A 52 -23.01 -5.58 10.24
N ILE A 53 -22.02 -6.25 9.66
CA ILE A 53 -22.02 -6.64 8.26
C ILE A 53 -22.91 -7.88 8.10
N ASN A 54 -24.07 -7.72 7.48
CA ASN A 54 -24.87 -8.86 7.05
C ASN A 54 -24.15 -9.62 5.91
N SER A 55 -24.45 -10.90 5.74
CA SER A 55 -23.77 -11.81 4.80
C SER A 55 -23.91 -11.44 3.31
N GLY A 56 -24.67 -10.39 2.96
CA GLY A 56 -24.87 -9.92 1.59
C GLY A 56 -24.19 -8.60 1.24
N LYS A 57 -23.47 -7.96 2.17
CA LYS A 57 -22.83 -6.65 1.93
C LYS A 57 -21.55 -6.82 1.11
N ILE A 58 -21.48 -6.13 -0.03
CA ILE A 58 -20.23 -5.97 -0.80
C ILE A 58 -19.35 -4.98 -0.05
N LEU A 59 -18.10 -5.38 0.25
CA LEU A 59 -17.17 -4.57 1.04
C LEU A 59 -16.10 -3.94 0.16
N ASP A 60 -15.83 -2.65 0.41
CA ASP A 60 -14.64 -1.96 -0.07
C ASP A 60 -13.42 -2.29 0.82
N PHE A 61 -12.24 -1.75 0.51
CA PHE A 61 -11.02 -1.97 1.31
C PHE A 61 -11.25 -1.70 2.80
N ILE A 62 -11.93 -0.59 3.11
CA ILE A 62 -12.19 -0.16 4.49
C ILE A 62 -13.05 -1.21 5.19
N GLY A 63 -14.15 -1.63 4.58
CA GLY A 63 -15.01 -2.70 5.11
C GLY A 63 -14.29 -4.05 5.26
N LEU A 64 -13.42 -4.41 4.31
CA LEU A 64 -12.61 -5.64 4.38
C LEU A 64 -11.66 -5.68 5.58
N ILE A 65 -11.20 -4.52 6.05
CA ILE A 65 -10.30 -4.40 7.20
C ILE A 65 -11.07 -4.21 8.50
N GLU A 66 -12.04 -3.31 8.52
CA GLU A 66 -12.80 -2.97 9.73
C GLU A 66 -13.65 -4.14 10.24
N ARG A 67 -14.11 -5.04 9.36
CA ARG A 67 -14.80 -6.28 9.75
C ARG A 67 -13.98 -7.20 10.68
N TYR A 68 -12.67 -7.01 10.72
CA TYR A 68 -11.74 -7.75 11.56
C TYR A 68 -11.20 -6.91 12.72
N ASN A 69 -11.83 -5.77 13.01
CA ASN A 69 -11.45 -4.82 14.06
C ASN A 69 -10.06 -4.19 13.87
N TYR A 70 -9.55 -4.17 12.64
CA TYR A 70 -8.39 -3.38 12.30
C TYR A 70 -8.83 -1.94 11.96
N PRO A 71 -8.14 -0.90 12.45
CA PRO A 71 -8.37 0.45 11.98
C PRO A 71 -7.99 0.56 10.49
N ALA A 72 -8.74 1.34 9.74
CA ALA A 72 -8.48 1.60 8.33
C ALA A 72 -8.61 3.09 8.01
N GLU A 73 -7.80 3.58 7.09
CA GLU A 73 -7.79 4.98 6.66
C GLU A 73 -7.74 5.04 5.13
N GLU A 74 -8.36 6.06 4.56
CA GLU A 74 -8.32 6.38 3.14
C GLU A 74 -7.79 7.80 2.96
N HIS A 75 -6.81 7.96 2.06
CA HIS A 75 -6.14 9.22 1.77
C HIS A 75 -6.13 9.49 0.26
N ASN A 76 -6.33 10.74 -0.13
CA ASN A 76 -6.11 11.19 -1.50
C ASN A 76 -4.70 11.74 -1.67
N VAL A 77 -4.06 11.42 -2.79
CA VAL A 77 -2.72 11.88 -3.21
C VAL A 77 -2.85 12.41 -4.62
N THR A 78 -2.51 13.67 -4.84
CA THR A 78 -2.47 14.24 -6.21
C THR A 78 -1.05 14.15 -6.75
N THR A 79 -0.86 13.46 -7.87
CA THR A 79 0.43 13.37 -8.54
C THR A 79 0.79 14.69 -9.23
N GLU A 80 2.06 14.89 -9.55
CA GLU A 80 2.54 16.11 -10.25
C GLU A 80 1.86 16.33 -11.61
N ASP A 81 1.45 15.24 -12.28
CA ASP A 81 0.72 15.26 -13.56
C ASP A 81 -0.80 15.27 -13.40
N GLY A 82 -1.31 15.42 -12.17
CA GLY A 82 -2.72 15.73 -11.89
C GLY A 82 -3.65 14.54 -11.65
N TYR A 83 -3.13 13.31 -11.51
CA TYR A 83 -3.94 12.16 -11.13
C TYR A 83 -4.24 12.19 -9.63
N ASN A 84 -5.50 11.97 -9.25
CA ASN A 84 -5.90 11.83 -7.85
C ASN A 84 -5.96 10.34 -7.46
N LEU A 85 -4.93 9.88 -6.77
CA LEU A 85 -4.79 8.51 -6.30
C LEU A 85 -5.41 8.35 -4.92
N LYS A 86 -6.16 7.27 -4.75
CA LYS A 86 -6.68 6.84 -3.46
C LYS A 86 -5.73 5.83 -2.84
N VAL A 87 -5.22 6.14 -1.65
CA VAL A 87 -4.27 5.32 -0.89
C VAL A 87 -4.92 4.85 0.40
N HIS A 88 -4.87 3.54 0.66
CA HIS A 88 -5.39 2.94 1.87
C HIS A 88 -4.28 2.67 2.88
N ARG A 89 -4.58 2.87 4.18
CA ARG A 89 -3.63 2.65 5.27
C ARG A 89 -4.27 1.90 6.42
N ILE A 90 -3.55 0.93 6.96
CA ILE A 90 -3.90 0.22 8.21
C ILE A 90 -2.93 0.73 9.29
N PRO A 91 -3.34 1.71 10.14
CA PRO A 91 -2.43 2.38 11.06
C PRO A 91 -2.05 1.54 12.29
N GLY A 92 -2.71 0.39 12.50
CA GLY A 92 -2.42 -0.48 13.62
C GLY A 92 -3.11 -1.83 13.53
N SER A 93 -2.75 -2.70 14.45
CA SER A 93 -3.35 -4.02 14.62
C SER A 93 -4.03 -4.08 15.99
N PRO A 94 -5.20 -4.74 16.10
CA PRO A 94 -5.82 -5.03 17.39
C PRO A 94 -4.96 -5.97 18.25
N LEU A 95 -3.93 -6.61 17.69
CA LEU A 95 -3.02 -7.53 18.38
C LEU A 95 -1.81 -6.83 19.02
N LEU A 96 -1.66 -5.51 18.85
CA LEU A 96 -0.51 -4.76 19.36
C LEU A 96 -0.95 -3.65 20.30
N ASP A 97 -0.37 -3.64 21.51
CA ASP A 97 -0.46 -2.51 22.42
C ASP A 97 0.33 -1.34 21.79
N GLY A 98 -0.36 -0.25 21.46
CA GLY A 98 0.10 0.89 20.63
C GLY A 98 1.28 1.72 21.16
N LYS A 99 2.24 1.10 21.84
CA LYS A 99 3.38 1.70 22.54
C LYS A 99 4.69 1.68 21.74
N LYS A 100 4.74 1.09 20.54
CA LYS A 100 5.95 1.03 19.71
C LYS A 100 5.88 1.93 18.48
N LYS A 101 7.01 2.57 18.15
CA LYS A 101 7.21 3.26 16.86
C LYS A 101 7.05 2.22 15.74
N LYS A 102 6.07 2.43 14.86
CA LYS A 102 5.73 1.48 13.80
C LYS A 102 6.58 1.76 12.56
N GLU A 103 7.19 0.71 12.02
CA GLU A 103 7.81 0.79 10.71
C GLU A 103 6.72 0.92 9.64
N ILE A 104 7.01 1.72 8.61
CA ILE A 104 6.07 1.96 7.52
C ILE A 104 6.40 0.99 6.40
N VAL A 105 5.44 0.16 6.05
CA VAL A 105 5.52 -0.72 4.88
C VAL A 105 4.56 -0.20 3.82
N PHE A 106 5.09 0.00 2.62
CA PHE A 106 4.30 0.36 1.44
C PHE A 106 4.10 -0.88 0.56
N MET A 107 2.87 -1.11 0.11
CA MET A 107 2.51 -2.28 -0.71
C MET A 107 1.91 -1.83 -2.03
N GLN A 108 2.62 -2.08 -3.12
CA GLN A 108 2.18 -1.78 -4.48
C GLN A 108 1.61 -3.03 -5.13
N HIS A 109 0.36 -2.98 -5.60
CA HIS A 109 -0.22 -4.07 -6.38
C HIS A 109 0.40 -4.15 -7.79
N ALA A 110 0.23 -5.30 -8.45
CA ALA A 110 0.70 -5.53 -9.82
C ALA A 110 -0.29 -4.99 -10.88
N LEU A 111 -0.02 -5.31 -12.15
CA LEU A 111 -0.90 -4.99 -13.28
C LEU A 111 -2.29 -5.62 -13.09
N LEU A 112 -3.35 -4.86 -13.40
CA LEU A 112 -4.76 -5.28 -13.30
C LEU A 112 -5.22 -5.68 -11.89
N ALA A 113 -4.61 -5.10 -10.85
CA ALA A 113 -4.96 -5.32 -9.46
C ALA A 113 -5.26 -4.01 -8.72
N SER A 114 -5.68 -4.11 -7.46
CA SER A 114 -5.93 -2.98 -6.54
C SER A 114 -5.29 -3.26 -5.18
N SER A 115 -5.38 -2.29 -4.25
CA SER A 115 -4.95 -2.47 -2.86
C SER A 115 -5.64 -3.64 -2.15
N ASP A 116 -6.82 -4.05 -2.61
CA ASP A 116 -7.64 -5.09 -1.98
C ASP A 116 -6.97 -6.47 -2.05
N SER A 117 -6.06 -6.65 -3.02
CA SER A 117 -5.26 -7.87 -3.17
C SER A 117 -4.43 -8.21 -1.93
N TRP A 118 -4.13 -7.22 -1.09
CA TRP A 118 -3.36 -7.39 0.14
C TRP A 118 -4.21 -7.75 1.36
N VAL A 119 -5.54 -7.77 1.26
CA VAL A 119 -6.47 -7.83 2.41
C VAL A 119 -7.74 -8.66 2.17
N LEU A 120 -7.83 -9.38 1.06
CA LEU A 120 -9.05 -10.07 0.63
C LEU A 120 -9.43 -11.32 1.46
N ARG A 121 -8.46 -12.07 1.97
CA ARG A 121 -8.64 -13.35 2.70
C ARG A 121 -8.74 -13.20 4.21
N GLY A 122 -8.35 -12.05 4.76
CA GLY A 122 -8.42 -11.70 6.16
C GLY A 122 -7.14 -12.00 6.99
N PRO A 123 -7.23 -11.77 8.31
CA PRO A 123 -6.10 -11.89 9.24
C PRO A 123 -5.40 -13.24 9.18
N SER A 124 -4.06 -13.21 9.32
CA SER A 124 -3.17 -14.38 9.28
C SER A 124 -2.96 -15.04 7.90
N LYS A 125 -3.76 -14.69 6.89
CA LYS A 125 -3.57 -15.14 5.50
C LYS A 125 -3.06 -14.04 4.58
N ASP A 126 -3.30 -12.79 4.96
CA ASP A 126 -3.01 -11.64 4.14
C ASP A 126 -1.86 -10.80 4.68
N LEU A 127 -1.02 -10.35 3.76
CA LEU A 127 0.19 -9.62 4.13
C LEU A 127 -0.14 -8.29 4.82
N GLY A 128 -1.19 -7.58 4.38
CA GLY A 128 -1.57 -6.28 4.92
C GLY A 128 -1.95 -6.31 6.40
N THR A 129 -2.40 -7.46 6.92
CA THR A 129 -2.78 -7.64 8.33
C THR A 129 -1.77 -8.44 9.15
N TYR A 130 -0.87 -9.18 8.47
CA TYR A 130 0.16 -10.00 9.09
C TYR A 130 1.35 -9.19 9.60
N LEU A 131 1.74 -8.13 8.88
CA LEU A 131 2.84 -7.26 9.28
C LEU A 131 2.43 -6.43 10.52
N ARG A 132 3.30 -6.40 11.53
CA ARG A 132 3.06 -5.89 12.88
C ARG A 132 4.11 -4.85 13.27
#